data_AF-A0A3B7MVY2-F1
#
_entry.id   AF-A0A3B7MVY2-F1
#
_cell.length_a   1.000
_cell.length_b   1.000
_cell.length_c   1.000
_cell.angle_alpha   90.00
_cell.angle_beta   90.00
_cell.angle_gamma   90.00
#
_symmetry.space_group_name_H-M   'P 1'
#
loop_
_entity.id
_entity.type
_entity.pdbx_description
1 polymer ?
#
loop_
_entity_poly.entity_id
_entity_poly.type
_entity_poly.pdbx_seq_one_letter_code
_entity_poly.pdbx_strand_id
1 'polypeptide(L)'
;MVFIVESCSKPIDDPGKNDPPGNGEGPSLPATPYDYVNGTAGMPVYLRNYLDNHPGVDNMPAGNAVTNHGATLGRVLFYDKSLSANNTISCASCHHQDKAFTDGEAFSKGFAGGLTRRNSMPVVNLRFFKAKKMFWNLRAADLETQVLMPIQDHIEMGIPSLGALETKLRGITYYPALFNAAFGTTDINSDRISQALAQFLRSITSFNSKYDQGLATNLANFTAQEKAGLVVLQRLNCVECHSDLSTVFPRQNPTFFIADNSGENTGNGSNNALDENYADKGIGELTGLAKDQGTFKIPTLRNIDLTAPYMHDGRFKTLEEVMEHYRVGAKAHPNRGIQIPNGGYKGSLTETDKANAIAFLKTLTDQSLFIDPKFSNPFQ
;
A
#
# COMPACT_ATOMS: atom_id res chain seq x y z
N MET A 1 7.31 -57.07 37.50
CA MET A 1 6.64 -56.00 36.73
C MET A 1 7.65 -54.88 36.57
N VAL A 2 8.49 -54.99 35.54
CA VAL A 2 9.57 -54.06 35.19
C VAL A 2 9.46 -53.92 33.67
N PHE A 3 9.17 -52.70 33.22
CA PHE A 3 8.95 -52.43 31.80
C PHE A 3 10.28 -52.45 31.03
N ILE A 4 10.26 -53.21 29.95
CA ILE A 4 11.30 -53.33 28.92
C ILE A 4 11.22 -52.08 28.04
N VAL A 5 12.34 -51.39 27.83
CA VAL A 5 12.49 -50.40 26.77
C VAL A 5 13.50 -50.98 25.78
N GLU A 6 12.99 -51.56 24.70
CA GLU A 6 13.79 -52.11 23.60
C GLU A 6 14.28 -50.97 22.71
N SER A 7 15.61 -50.93 22.57
CA SER A 7 16.32 -50.20 21.54
C SER A 7 16.14 -50.88 20.18
N CYS A 8 15.84 -50.13 19.13
CA CYS A 8 16.02 -50.59 17.76
C CYS A 8 16.82 -49.54 16.96
N SER A 9 17.85 -50.03 16.27
CA SER A 9 18.82 -49.26 15.50
C SER A 9 18.59 -49.42 13.99
N LYS A 10 18.81 -48.32 13.24
CA LYS A 10 19.26 -48.20 11.83
C LYS A 10 18.24 -48.44 10.68
N PRO A 11 18.40 -47.78 9.48
CA PRO A 11 19.67 -47.48 8.79
C PRO A 11 19.94 -46.00 8.42
N ILE A 12 21.20 -45.79 8.03
CA ILE A 12 21.79 -44.57 7.48
C ILE A 12 21.48 -44.56 5.98
N ASP A 13 20.85 -43.50 5.47
CA ASP A 13 20.73 -43.22 4.04
C ASP A 13 21.32 -41.83 3.71
N ASP A 14 22.28 -41.86 2.78
CA ASP A 14 22.89 -40.86 1.88
C ASP A 14 22.74 -39.33 2.15
N PRO A 15 23.85 -38.58 2.38
CA PRO A 15 23.84 -37.12 2.40
C PRO A 15 23.90 -36.59 0.96
N GLY A 16 22.80 -36.69 0.21
CA GLY A 16 22.88 -36.47 -1.22
C GLY A 16 21.54 -36.31 -1.94
N LYS A 17 20.68 -35.39 -1.48
CA LYS A 17 19.72 -34.59 -2.28
C LYS A 17 18.88 -33.73 -1.33
N ASN A 18 19.34 -32.50 -1.11
CA ASN A 18 18.46 -31.44 -0.62
C ASN A 18 17.66 -30.92 -1.82
N ASP A 19 16.57 -31.62 -2.18
CA ASP A 19 15.53 -30.95 -2.95
C ASP A 19 14.86 -29.93 -2.00
N PRO A 20 14.86 -28.63 -2.33
CA PRO A 20 14.14 -27.66 -1.53
C PRO A 20 12.64 -27.98 -1.60
N PRO A 21 11.85 -27.72 -0.56
CA PRO A 21 10.40 -27.84 -0.64
C PRO A 21 9.86 -26.71 -1.52
N GLY A 22 9.95 -26.90 -2.84
CA GLY A 22 9.09 -26.23 -3.80
C GLY A 22 7.84 -27.07 -3.92
N ASN A 23 6.71 -26.56 -3.43
CA ASN A 23 5.43 -27.20 -3.69
C ASN A 23 5.27 -27.33 -5.21
N GLY A 24 5.19 -28.57 -5.70
CA GLY A 24 5.21 -28.92 -7.13
C GLY A 24 3.96 -28.54 -7.93
N GLU A 25 3.18 -27.55 -7.47
CA GLU A 25 2.04 -27.03 -8.20
C GLU A 25 2.31 -25.55 -8.51
N GLY A 26 2.38 -25.22 -9.80
CA GLY A 26 2.44 -23.83 -10.25
C GLY A 26 1.19 -23.04 -9.85
N PRO A 27 1.14 -21.73 -10.13
CA PRO A 27 -0.03 -20.92 -9.77
C PRO A 27 -1.30 -21.45 -10.46
N SER A 28 -2.40 -21.54 -9.70
CA SER A 28 -3.74 -21.77 -10.18
C SER A 28 -4.30 -20.50 -10.82
N LEU A 29 -4.29 -20.47 -12.15
CA LEU A 29 -4.74 -19.32 -12.94
C LEU A 29 -5.96 -19.69 -13.79
N PRO A 30 -6.92 -18.76 -13.97
CA PRO A 30 -8.03 -19.01 -14.88
C PRO A 30 -7.53 -19.12 -16.33
N ALA A 31 -8.22 -19.93 -17.14
CA ALA A 31 -7.89 -20.09 -18.56
C ALA A 31 -7.90 -18.75 -19.34
N THR A 32 -8.83 -17.87 -18.98
CA THR A 32 -8.86 -16.48 -19.42
C THR A 32 -8.41 -15.60 -18.26
N PRO A 33 -7.34 -14.79 -18.44
CA PRO A 33 -6.93 -13.83 -17.42
C PRO A 33 -8.07 -12.90 -16.99
N TYR A 34 -8.09 -12.52 -15.72
CA TYR A 34 -9.01 -11.49 -15.23
C TYR A 34 -8.82 -10.17 -15.98
N ASP A 35 -9.88 -9.35 -15.98
CA ASP A 35 -9.83 -8.02 -16.56
C ASP A 35 -9.16 -7.01 -15.60
N TYR A 36 -7.90 -6.70 -15.90
CA TYR A 36 -7.11 -5.67 -15.24
C TYR A 36 -7.06 -4.37 -16.04
N VAL A 37 -7.22 -4.44 -17.37
CA VAL A 37 -7.19 -3.27 -18.27
C VAL A 37 -8.33 -2.31 -17.95
N ASN A 38 -9.53 -2.84 -17.74
CA ASN A 38 -10.72 -2.04 -17.43
C ASN A 38 -10.89 -1.77 -15.92
N GLY A 39 -9.80 -1.77 -15.13
CA GLY A 39 -9.86 -1.47 -13.70
C GLY A 39 -10.51 -0.11 -13.37
N THR A 40 -10.53 0.82 -14.33
CA THR A 40 -11.23 2.12 -14.22
C THR A 40 -12.66 2.12 -14.77
N ALA A 41 -13.16 1.02 -15.36
CA ALA A 41 -14.53 0.96 -15.86
C ALA A 41 -15.57 1.08 -14.74
N GLY A 42 -15.21 0.67 -13.51
CA GLY A 42 -16.01 0.89 -12.30
C GLY A 42 -15.81 2.26 -11.64
N MET A 43 -15.02 3.17 -12.23
CA MET A 43 -14.69 4.45 -11.62
C MET A 43 -15.91 5.39 -11.60
N PRO A 44 -16.35 5.87 -10.41
CA PRO A 44 -17.38 6.87 -10.27
C PRO A 44 -17.17 8.10 -11.15
N VAL A 45 -18.27 8.70 -11.61
CA VAL A 45 -18.26 9.90 -12.48
C VAL A 45 -17.41 11.02 -11.89
N TYR A 46 -17.49 11.26 -10.57
CA TYR A 46 -16.73 12.34 -9.94
C TYR A 46 -15.21 12.12 -9.99
N LEU A 47 -14.73 10.88 -9.87
CA LEU A 47 -13.32 10.54 -10.01
C LEU A 47 -12.86 10.65 -11.47
N ARG A 48 -13.69 10.20 -12.42
CA ARG A 48 -13.40 10.37 -13.86
C ARG A 48 -13.26 11.85 -14.21
N ASN A 49 -14.25 12.67 -13.83
CA ASN A 49 -14.19 14.11 -14.03
C ASN A 49 -12.96 14.74 -13.37
N TYR A 50 -12.56 14.27 -12.19
CA TYR A 50 -11.34 14.75 -11.55
C TYR A 50 -10.08 14.42 -12.38
N LEU A 51 -9.93 13.18 -12.83
CA LEU A 51 -8.78 12.74 -13.62
C LEU A 51 -8.74 13.36 -15.03
N ASP A 52 -9.90 13.57 -15.67
CA ASP A 52 -9.99 14.27 -16.95
C ASP A 52 -9.45 15.70 -16.85
N ASN A 53 -9.67 16.37 -15.71
CA ASN A 53 -9.14 17.70 -15.42
C ASN A 53 -7.69 17.67 -14.89
N HIS A 54 -7.20 16.51 -14.43
CA HIS A 54 -5.87 16.35 -13.82
C HIS A 54 -5.14 15.10 -14.34
N PRO A 55 -4.88 15.00 -15.66
CA PRO A 55 -4.33 13.79 -16.26
C PRO A 55 -2.96 13.39 -15.71
N GLY A 56 -2.20 14.34 -15.14
CA GLY A 56 -0.90 14.07 -14.51
C GLY A 56 -0.96 13.29 -13.19
N VAL A 57 -2.14 13.09 -12.60
CA VAL A 57 -2.32 12.27 -11.38
C VAL A 57 -2.19 10.79 -11.71
N ASP A 58 -2.64 10.36 -12.89
CA ASP A 58 -2.44 9.01 -13.37
C ASP A 58 -0.95 8.82 -13.73
N ASN A 59 -0.27 8.01 -12.93
CA ASN A 59 1.16 7.79 -13.09
C ASN A 59 1.51 6.61 -14.00
N MET A 60 0.53 6.00 -14.67
CA MET A 60 0.76 4.90 -15.61
C MET A 60 1.69 5.33 -16.76
N PRO A 61 2.88 4.73 -16.90
CA PRO A 61 3.80 5.07 -17.96
C PRO A 61 3.34 4.47 -19.30
N ALA A 62 3.52 5.21 -20.40
CA ALA A 62 3.15 4.76 -21.75
C ALA A 62 3.83 3.43 -22.15
N GLY A 63 5.07 3.20 -21.70
CA GLY A 63 5.84 1.98 -21.98
C GLY A 63 5.50 0.77 -21.10
N ASN A 64 4.63 0.92 -20.09
CA ASN A 64 4.23 -0.17 -19.20
C ASN A 64 2.76 0.00 -18.76
N ALA A 65 1.87 0.14 -19.75
CA ALA A 65 0.43 0.14 -19.51
C ALA A 65 -0.03 -1.20 -18.92
N VAL A 66 -1.08 -1.18 -18.10
CA VAL A 66 -1.66 -2.40 -17.53
C VAL A 66 -2.24 -3.26 -18.66
N THR A 67 -1.80 -4.52 -18.72
CA THR A 67 -2.37 -5.56 -19.58
C THR A 67 -2.88 -6.71 -18.70
N ASN A 68 -3.84 -7.50 -19.20
CA ASN A 68 -4.35 -8.63 -18.41
C ASN A 68 -3.26 -9.67 -18.11
N HIS A 69 -2.42 -9.98 -19.09
CA HIS A 69 -1.31 -10.93 -18.90
C HIS A 69 -0.18 -10.36 -18.04
N GLY A 70 0.21 -9.10 -18.22
CA GLY A 70 1.25 -8.48 -17.42
C GLY A 70 0.86 -8.31 -15.94
N ALA A 71 -0.38 -7.89 -15.66
CA ALA A 71 -0.89 -7.87 -14.29
C ALA A 71 -1.08 -9.28 -13.70
N THR A 72 -1.42 -10.28 -14.52
CA THR A 72 -1.47 -11.70 -14.07
C THR A 72 -0.09 -12.20 -13.66
N LEU A 73 0.96 -11.94 -14.46
CA LEU A 73 2.34 -12.24 -14.07
C LEU A 73 2.73 -11.47 -12.79
N GLY A 74 2.37 -10.20 -12.69
CA GLY A 74 2.60 -9.38 -11.50
C GLY A 74 1.95 -9.95 -10.25
N ARG A 75 0.71 -10.46 -10.35
CA ARG A 75 0.01 -11.15 -9.27
C ARG A 75 0.77 -12.40 -8.83
N VAL A 76 1.22 -13.23 -9.77
CA VAL A 76 2.02 -14.42 -9.45
C VAL A 76 3.29 -14.01 -8.69
N LEU A 77 4.05 -13.05 -9.21
CA LEU A 77 5.26 -12.53 -8.55
C LEU A 77 4.98 -11.98 -7.15
N PHE A 78 3.87 -11.24 -6.97
CA PHE A 78 3.50 -10.62 -5.70
C PHE A 78 3.26 -11.64 -4.57
N TYR A 79 2.72 -12.82 -4.92
CA TYR A 79 2.42 -13.88 -3.97
C TYR A 79 3.50 -14.95 -3.85
N ASP A 80 4.40 -15.08 -4.84
CA ASP A 80 5.42 -16.12 -4.89
C ASP A 80 6.54 -15.87 -3.87
N LYS A 81 6.71 -16.82 -2.95
CA LYS A 81 7.75 -16.75 -1.91
C LYS A 81 9.17 -16.92 -2.47
N SER A 82 9.29 -17.43 -3.70
CA SER A 82 10.56 -17.57 -4.40
C SER A 82 11.29 -16.23 -4.61
N LEU A 83 10.60 -15.11 -4.48
CA LEU A 83 11.23 -13.78 -4.52
C LEU A 83 12.07 -13.46 -3.27
N SER A 84 12.00 -14.27 -2.20
CA SER A 84 12.84 -14.10 -1.00
C SER A 84 14.01 -15.08 -0.96
N ALA A 85 15.11 -14.71 -0.31
CA ALA A 85 16.36 -15.46 -0.28
C ALA A 85 16.18 -16.92 0.16
N ASN A 86 15.33 -17.15 1.16
CA ASN A 86 15.06 -18.45 1.76
C ASN A 86 13.69 -19.04 1.40
N ASN A 87 12.98 -18.49 0.42
CA ASN A 87 11.65 -18.95 -0.03
C ASN A 87 10.54 -18.89 1.04
N THR A 88 10.65 -18.00 2.04
CA THR A 88 9.69 -17.97 3.16
C THR A 88 8.64 -16.86 3.05
N ILE A 89 8.99 -15.74 2.41
CA ILE A 89 8.11 -14.57 2.30
C ILE A 89 7.96 -14.09 0.85
N SER A 90 6.85 -13.42 0.58
CA SER A 90 6.55 -12.72 -0.67
C SER A 90 6.09 -11.29 -0.35
N CYS A 91 5.78 -10.48 -1.36
CA CYS A 91 5.18 -9.15 -1.13
C CYS A 91 3.89 -9.29 -0.30
N ALA A 92 3.08 -10.30 -0.61
CA ALA A 92 1.85 -10.63 0.10
C ALA A 92 2.06 -11.07 1.56
N SER A 93 3.29 -11.31 2.04
CA SER A 93 3.57 -11.57 3.46
C SER A 93 3.50 -10.32 4.32
N CYS A 94 3.64 -9.12 3.73
CA CYS A 94 3.53 -7.83 4.42
C CYS A 94 2.39 -6.94 3.87
N HIS A 95 1.71 -7.41 2.83
CA HIS A 95 0.63 -6.70 2.13
C HIS A 95 -0.56 -7.64 1.91
N HIS A 96 -1.29 -7.92 3.00
CA HIS A 96 -2.36 -8.91 3.04
C HIS A 96 -3.64 -8.33 2.41
N GLN A 97 -4.24 -9.05 1.46
CA GLN A 97 -5.43 -8.57 0.74
C GLN A 97 -6.57 -8.21 1.70
N ASP A 98 -6.84 -9.04 2.71
CA ASP A 98 -7.88 -8.88 3.73
C ASP A 98 -7.68 -7.65 4.64
N LYS A 99 -6.47 -7.08 4.64
CA LYS A 99 -6.10 -5.86 5.36
C LYS A 99 -5.82 -4.69 4.42
N ALA A 100 -6.55 -4.64 3.30
CA ALA A 100 -6.36 -3.66 2.23
C ALA A 100 -4.90 -3.54 1.76
N PHE A 101 -4.22 -4.67 1.68
CA PHE A 101 -2.81 -4.82 1.32
C PHE A 101 -1.84 -4.09 2.27
N THR A 102 -2.06 -4.25 3.57
CA THR A 102 -1.13 -3.90 4.66
C THR A 102 -0.81 -5.13 5.50
N ASP A 103 0.08 -5.00 6.49
CA ASP A 103 0.52 -6.14 7.32
C ASP A 103 -0.39 -6.39 8.53
N GLY A 104 -0.95 -5.32 9.11
CA GLY A 104 -1.62 -5.37 10.42
C GLY A 104 -0.68 -5.31 11.62
N GLU A 105 0.62 -5.10 11.38
CA GLU A 105 1.66 -4.98 12.40
C GLU A 105 2.33 -3.60 12.33
N ALA A 106 2.89 -3.12 13.44
CA ALA A 106 3.62 -1.84 13.45
C ALA A 106 4.88 -1.89 12.59
N PHE A 107 5.59 -3.03 12.64
CA PHE A 107 6.79 -3.31 11.87
C PHE A 107 6.70 -4.72 11.28
N SER A 108 6.94 -4.82 9.99
CA SER A 108 6.84 -6.09 9.27
C SER A 108 8.03 -6.98 9.57
N LYS A 109 7.77 -8.28 9.67
CA LYS A 109 8.80 -9.29 9.88
C LYS A 109 9.28 -9.84 8.55
N GLY A 110 10.55 -9.63 8.22
CA GLY A 110 11.12 -10.11 6.97
C GLY A 110 11.65 -11.54 7.02
N PHE A 111 12.36 -11.95 5.96
CA PHE A 111 12.65 -13.36 5.65
C PHE A 111 13.48 -14.08 6.71
N ALA A 112 14.34 -13.35 7.42
CA ALA A 112 15.19 -13.84 8.49
C ALA A 112 14.70 -13.44 9.90
N GLY A 113 13.49 -12.90 10.00
CA GLY A 113 12.86 -12.51 11.26
C GLY A 113 13.20 -11.11 11.78
N GLY A 114 14.01 -10.33 11.04
CA GLY A 114 14.23 -8.91 11.33
C GLY A 114 12.96 -8.08 11.13
N LEU A 115 12.86 -6.96 11.85
CA LEU A 115 11.73 -6.04 11.78
C LEU A 115 12.07 -4.83 10.90
N THR A 116 11.14 -4.43 10.03
CA THR A 116 11.26 -3.18 9.27
C THR A 116 11.23 -1.97 10.19
N ARG A 117 11.76 -0.84 9.71
CA ARG A 117 11.77 0.43 10.49
C ARG A 117 10.44 1.18 10.44
N ARG A 118 9.56 0.85 9.50
CA ARG A 118 8.31 1.56 9.23
C ARG A 118 7.18 0.57 8.99
N ASN A 119 5.97 1.00 9.30
CA ASN A 119 4.73 0.30 8.99
C ASN A 119 4.57 0.14 7.47
N SER A 120 4.04 -1.01 7.04
CA SER A 120 3.80 -1.35 5.65
C SER A 120 2.65 -0.51 5.08
N MET A 121 2.95 0.37 4.12
CA MET A 121 1.94 1.25 3.51
C MET A 121 0.90 0.45 2.71
N PRO A 122 -0.36 0.90 2.65
CA PRO A 122 -1.33 0.33 1.72
C PRO A 122 -0.86 0.54 0.27
N VAL A 123 -1.05 -0.49 -0.56
CA VAL A 123 -0.72 -0.43 -2.01
C VAL A 123 -1.94 -0.21 -2.91
N VAL A 124 -3.08 0.16 -2.31
CA VAL A 124 -4.31 0.50 -3.03
C VAL A 124 -4.19 1.88 -3.69
N ASN A 125 -4.69 2.01 -4.92
CA ASN A 125 -4.72 3.26 -5.69
C ASN A 125 -3.33 3.90 -5.94
N LEU A 126 -2.25 3.11 -5.91
CA LEU A 126 -0.89 3.62 -6.20
C LEU A 126 -0.75 4.26 -7.60
N ARG A 127 -1.64 3.92 -8.54
CA ARG A 127 -1.73 4.54 -9.88
C ARG A 127 -2.01 6.05 -9.82
N PHE A 128 -2.75 6.51 -8.80
CA PHE A 128 -3.22 7.89 -8.72
C PHE A 128 -2.38 8.67 -7.71
N PHE A 129 -1.19 9.07 -8.16
CA PHE A 129 -0.29 9.93 -7.39
C PHE A 129 0.59 10.75 -8.33
N LYS A 130 0.39 12.06 -8.34
CA LYS A 130 1.04 12.99 -9.28
C LYS A 130 2.56 12.95 -9.20
N ALA A 131 3.14 12.94 -8.00
CA ALA A 131 4.60 12.87 -7.84
C ALA A 131 5.18 11.49 -8.19
N LYS A 132 4.36 10.44 -8.31
CA LYS A 132 4.73 9.05 -8.69
C LYS A 132 5.70 8.32 -7.73
N LYS A 133 6.32 9.05 -6.81
CA LYS A 133 7.30 8.52 -5.85
C LYS A 133 6.69 7.59 -4.82
N MET A 134 7.47 6.62 -4.36
CA MET A 134 7.00 5.58 -3.45
C MET A 134 7.78 5.53 -2.13
N PHE A 135 7.24 4.77 -1.16
CA PHE A 135 7.59 4.74 0.26
C PHE A 135 7.21 6.01 1.04
N TRP A 136 7.19 5.86 2.37
CA TRP A 136 6.97 6.95 3.34
C TRP A 136 7.90 8.14 3.13
N ASN A 137 9.14 7.93 2.70
CA ASN A 137 10.13 9.00 2.47
C ASN A 137 10.35 9.33 0.99
N LEU A 138 9.51 8.81 0.07
CA LEU A 138 9.60 9.12 -1.37
C LEU A 138 10.94 8.75 -2.03
N ARG A 139 11.67 7.78 -1.48
CA ARG A 139 13.02 7.41 -1.96
C ARG A 139 13.04 6.72 -3.31
N ALA A 140 11.94 6.07 -3.70
CA ALA A 140 11.81 5.47 -5.01
C ALA A 140 11.15 6.46 -5.97
N ALA A 141 11.73 6.64 -7.15
CA ALA A 141 11.26 7.58 -8.16
C ALA A 141 9.88 7.21 -8.73
N ASP A 142 9.61 5.92 -8.83
CA ASP A 142 8.39 5.34 -9.39
C ASP A 142 8.13 3.94 -8.77
N LEU A 143 7.07 3.30 -9.25
CA LEU A 143 6.63 1.99 -8.76
C LEU A 143 7.56 0.86 -9.23
N GLU A 144 8.02 0.92 -10.49
CA GLU A 144 8.97 -0.02 -11.07
C GLU A 144 10.28 -0.07 -10.27
N THR A 145 10.80 1.08 -9.85
CA THR A 145 11.97 1.15 -8.95
C THR A 145 11.62 0.58 -7.59
N GLN A 146 10.46 0.93 -7.03
CA GLN A 146 10.07 0.53 -5.68
C GLN A 146 9.99 -0.98 -5.53
N VAL A 147 9.35 -1.69 -6.46
CA VAL A 147 9.07 -3.13 -6.31
C VAL A 147 10.34 -3.99 -6.29
N LEU A 148 11.46 -3.48 -6.82
CA LEU A 148 12.75 -4.16 -6.79
C LEU A 148 13.54 -3.93 -5.50
N MET A 149 13.18 -2.92 -4.71
CA MET A 149 13.92 -2.56 -3.48
C MET A 149 13.67 -3.57 -2.34
N PRO A 150 12.42 -3.94 -1.97
CA PRO A 150 12.16 -4.96 -0.95
C PRO A 150 12.81 -6.30 -1.26
N ILE A 151 12.89 -6.66 -2.54
CA ILE A 151 13.48 -7.92 -3.00
C ILE A 151 14.95 -8.01 -2.56
N GLN A 152 15.69 -6.90 -2.64
CA GLN A 152 17.11 -6.83 -2.31
C GLN A 152 17.40 -6.42 -0.86
N ASP A 153 16.42 -5.86 -0.15
CA ASP A 153 16.61 -5.40 1.21
C ASP A 153 16.89 -6.57 2.16
N HIS A 154 17.96 -6.45 2.94
CA HIS A 154 18.50 -7.50 3.81
C HIS A 154 17.66 -7.76 5.07
N ILE A 155 16.72 -6.87 5.39
CA ILE A 155 15.70 -7.11 6.41
C ILE A 155 14.46 -7.71 5.76
N GLU A 156 14.01 -7.17 4.63
CA GLU A 156 12.78 -7.58 3.94
C GLU A 156 12.94 -8.96 3.26
N MET A 157 13.33 -9.05 1.97
CA MET A 157 13.33 -10.32 1.22
C MET A 157 14.73 -10.91 0.96
N GLY A 158 15.79 -10.11 1.04
CA GLY A 158 17.18 -10.56 1.16
C GLY A 158 17.85 -11.16 -0.08
N ILE A 159 17.29 -11.02 -1.28
CA ILE A 159 17.96 -11.51 -2.50
C ILE A 159 19.25 -10.70 -2.73
N PRO A 160 20.41 -11.35 -2.90
CA PRO A 160 21.70 -10.64 -2.90
C PRO A 160 21.93 -9.74 -4.13
N SER A 161 21.24 -10.00 -5.25
CA SER A 161 21.26 -9.14 -6.43
C SER A 161 20.11 -9.47 -7.37
N LEU A 162 19.74 -8.53 -8.25
CA LEU A 162 18.75 -8.78 -9.29
C LEU A 162 19.15 -9.92 -10.24
N GLY A 163 20.44 -10.08 -10.56
CA GLY A 163 20.90 -11.23 -11.36
C GLY A 163 20.70 -12.58 -10.67
N ALA A 164 20.79 -12.62 -9.33
CA ALA A 164 20.46 -13.82 -8.56
C ALA A 164 18.94 -14.10 -8.59
N LEU A 165 18.10 -13.07 -8.50
CA LEU A 165 16.64 -13.20 -8.68
C LEU A 165 16.32 -13.79 -10.06
N GLU A 166 16.86 -13.20 -11.13
CA GLU A 166 16.63 -13.64 -12.49
C GLU A 166 17.02 -15.10 -12.70
N THR A 167 18.21 -15.49 -12.22
CA THR A 167 18.69 -16.88 -12.30
C THR A 167 17.74 -17.83 -11.60
N LYS A 168 17.24 -17.44 -10.42
CA LYS A 168 16.28 -18.22 -9.64
C LYS A 168 14.95 -18.38 -10.37
N LEU A 169 14.38 -17.29 -10.89
CA LEU A 169 13.10 -17.34 -11.59
C LEU A 169 13.17 -18.09 -12.94
N ARG A 170 14.32 -18.05 -13.65
CA ARG A 170 14.57 -18.88 -14.84
C ARG A 170 14.56 -20.38 -14.54
N GLY A 171 14.87 -20.78 -13.30
CA GLY A 171 14.82 -22.18 -12.87
C GLY A 171 13.42 -22.70 -12.52
N ILE A 172 12.40 -21.83 -12.50
CA ILE A 172 11.03 -22.19 -12.13
C ILE A 172 10.19 -22.37 -13.39
N THR A 173 9.58 -23.55 -13.53
CA THR A 173 9.03 -24.05 -14.80
C THR A 173 7.87 -23.23 -15.37
N TYR A 174 7.07 -22.56 -14.53
CA TYR A 174 5.90 -21.80 -14.99
C TYR A 174 6.23 -20.38 -15.46
N TYR A 175 7.37 -19.78 -15.07
CA TYR A 175 7.65 -18.40 -15.45
C TYR A 175 7.86 -18.17 -16.95
N PRO A 176 8.62 -18.99 -17.71
CA PRO A 176 8.82 -18.75 -19.14
C PRO A 176 7.51 -18.56 -19.91
N ALA A 177 6.48 -19.37 -19.62
CA ALA A 177 5.17 -19.23 -20.24
C ALA A 177 4.44 -17.95 -19.81
N LEU A 178 4.51 -17.57 -18.53
CA LEU A 178 3.90 -16.32 -18.03
C LEU A 178 4.57 -15.07 -18.61
N PHE A 179 5.90 -15.05 -18.70
CA PHE A 179 6.65 -13.97 -19.34
C PHE A 179 6.33 -13.88 -20.84
N ASN A 180 6.21 -15.03 -21.52
CA ASN A 180 5.83 -15.04 -22.93
C ASN A 180 4.42 -14.49 -23.15
N ALA A 181 3.47 -14.84 -22.28
CA ALA A 181 2.12 -14.29 -22.35
C ALA A 181 2.07 -12.78 -22.04
N ALA A 182 2.89 -12.29 -21.11
CA ALA A 182 2.91 -10.89 -20.70
C ALA A 182 3.66 -9.98 -21.68
N PHE A 183 4.79 -10.44 -22.23
CA PHE A 183 5.76 -9.61 -22.95
C PHE A 183 6.18 -10.16 -24.32
N GLY A 184 5.60 -11.29 -24.76
CA GLY A 184 5.94 -11.92 -26.04
C GLY A 184 7.33 -12.57 -26.06
N THR A 185 7.92 -12.82 -24.90
CA THR A 185 9.24 -13.42 -24.76
C THR A 185 9.36 -14.23 -23.48
N THR A 186 10.13 -15.32 -23.51
CA THR A 186 10.48 -16.12 -22.33
C THR A 186 11.63 -15.52 -21.52
N ASP A 187 12.23 -14.42 -21.99
CA ASP A 187 13.35 -13.78 -21.31
C ASP A 187 12.91 -13.10 -20.00
N ILE A 188 13.46 -13.60 -18.89
CA ILE A 188 13.20 -13.13 -17.53
C ILE A 188 14.35 -12.22 -17.12
N ASN A 189 14.05 -10.95 -16.86
CA ASN A 189 14.99 -9.95 -16.35
C ASN A 189 14.32 -8.99 -15.36
N SER A 190 15.11 -8.21 -14.62
CA SER A 190 14.60 -7.27 -13.61
C SER A 190 13.62 -6.23 -14.15
N ASP A 191 13.78 -5.81 -15.41
CA ASP A 191 12.91 -4.82 -16.03
C ASP A 191 11.50 -5.38 -16.24
N ARG A 192 11.38 -6.60 -16.75
CA ARG A 192 10.07 -7.25 -16.93
C ARG A 192 9.43 -7.67 -15.61
N ILE A 193 10.25 -8.07 -14.63
CA ILE A 193 9.79 -8.35 -13.27
C ILE A 193 9.18 -7.09 -12.65
N SER A 194 9.89 -5.95 -12.70
CA SER A 194 9.41 -4.69 -12.14
C SER A 194 8.17 -4.18 -12.87
N GLN A 195 8.15 -4.28 -14.19
CA GLN A 195 7.01 -3.91 -15.02
C GLN A 195 5.75 -4.70 -14.68
N ALA A 196 5.86 -6.03 -14.57
CA ALA A 196 4.73 -6.90 -14.24
C ALA A 196 4.17 -6.61 -12.83
N LEU A 197 5.05 -6.53 -11.82
CA LEU A 197 4.66 -6.16 -10.45
C LEU A 197 3.97 -4.78 -10.43
N ALA A 198 4.51 -3.79 -11.13
CA ALA A 198 3.92 -2.47 -11.21
C ALA A 198 2.56 -2.47 -11.94
N GLN A 199 2.36 -3.30 -12.97
CA GLN A 199 1.05 -3.46 -13.62
C GLN A 199 0.01 -4.04 -12.64
N PHE A 200 0.37 -5.07 -11.86
CA PHE A 200 -0.52 -5.62 -10.85
C PHE A 200 -0.87 -4.59 -9.77
N LEU A 201 0.12 -3.91 -9.20
CA LEU A 201 -0.11 -2.89 -8.16
C LEU A 201 -0.93 -1.70 -8.66
N ARG A 202 -0.74 -1.23 -9.90
CA ARG A 202 -1.57 -0.16 -10.50
C ARG A 202 -3.02 -0.61 -10.75
N SER A 203 -3.27 -1.90 -10.84
CA SER A 203 -4.62 -2.46 -11.04
C SER A 203 -5.42 -2.60 -9.74
N ILE A 204 -4.77 -2.52 -8.57
CA ILE A 204 -5.43 -2.56 -7.25
C ILE A 204 -6.08 -1.20 -6.99
N THR A 205 -7.32 -1.05 -7.45
CA THR A 205 -8.08 0.19 -7.34
C THR A 205 -9.32 0.04 -6.47
N SER A 206 -9.62 1.05 -5.64
CA SER A 206 -10.77 1.10 -4.73
C SER A 206 -11.69 2.25 -5.11
N PHE A 207 -12.86 1.90 -5.67
CA PHE A 207 -13.82 2.83 -6.30
C PHE A 207 -15.29 2.52 -6.00
N ASN A 208 -15.56 1.53 -5.16
CA ASN A 208 -16.90 1.06 -4.84
C ASN A 208 -17.21 1.14 -3.34
N SER A 209 -16.57 2.08 -2.63
CA SER A 209 -16.87 2.34 -1.22
C SER A 209 -18.28 2.91 -1.02
N LYS A 210 -18.79 2.89 0.22
CA LYS A 210 -20.08 3.53 0.56
C LYS A 210 -20.09 5.01 0.16
N TYR A 211 -18.95 5.70 0.32
CA TYR A 211 -18.75 7.08 -0.12
C TYR A 211 -18.87 7.23 -1.65
N ASP A 212 -18.21 6.36 -2.41
CA ASP A 212 -18.29 6.39 -3.88
C ASP A 212 -19.73 6.22 -4.38
N GLN A 213 -20.47 5.26 -3.81
CA GLN A 213 -21.89 5.03 -4.12
C GLN A 213 -22.77 6.20 -3.64
N GLY A 214 -22.44 6.78 -2.49
CA GLY A 214 -23.18 7.88 -1.90
C GLY A 214 -23.11 9.15 -2.74
N LEU A 215 -21.95 9.49 -3.30
CA LEU A 215 -21.80 10.69 -4.12
C LEU A 215 -22.70 10.69 -5.37
N ALA A 216 -22.95 9.52 -5.96
CA ALA A 216 -23.89 9.38 -7.09
C ALA A 216 -25.35 9.65 -6.70
N THR A 217 -25.68 9.56 -5.40
CA THR A 217 -27.04 9.70 -4.86
C THR A 217 -27.16 10.86 -3.87
N ASN A 218 -26.24 11.83 -3.93
CA ASN A 218 -26.20 12.97 -3.00
C ASN A 218 -26.20 12.53 -1.52
N LEU A 219 -25.41 11.50 -1.20
CA LEU A 219 -25.23 10.90 0.13
C LEU A 219 -26.55 10.40 0.74
N ALA A 220 -27.48 9.89 -0.07
CA ALA A 220 -28.75 9.35 0.42
C ALA A 220 -28.56 8.10 1.31
N ASN A 221 -27.50 7.32 1.06
CA ASN A 221 -27.13 6.14 1.85
C ASN A 221 -26.36 6.49 3.16
N PHE A 222 -26.12 7.76 3.47
CA PHE A 222 -25.39 8.18 4.66
C PHE A 222 -26.32 8.46 5.84
N THR A 223 -25.90 8.06 7.03
CA THR A 223 -26.46 8.51 8.31
C THR A 223 -26.16 9.98 8.56
N ALA A 224 -26.86 10.60 9.50
CA ALA A 224 -26.57 11.98 9.93
C ALA A 224 -25.13 12.11 10.48
N GLN A 225 -24.64 11.07 11.17
CA GLN A 225 -23.29 11.02 11.73
C GLN A 225 -22.21 11.02 10.64
N GLU A 226 -22.38 10.21 9.59
CA GLU A 226 -21.45 10.14 8.46
C GLU A 226 -21.42 11.46 7.67
N LYS A 227 -22.58 12.09 7.46
CA LYS A 227 -22.67 13.42 6.83
C LYS A 227 -21.94 14.47 7.65
N ALA A 228 -22.14 14.47 8.98
CA ALA A 228 -21.43 15.36 9.89
C ALA A 228 -19.92 15.11 9.85
N GLY A 229 -19.47 13.86 9.70
CA GLY A 229 -18.05 13.52 9.62
C GLY A 229 -17.35 14.08 8.39
N LEU A 230 -18.00 14.05 7.22
CA LEU A 230 -17.48 14.71 6.01
C LEU A 230 -17.30 16.22 6.25
N VAL A 231 -18.29 16.86 6.90
CA VAL A 231 -18.21 18.29 7.25
C VAL A 231 -17.05 18.56 8.21
N VAL A 232 -16.77 17.66 9.17
CA VAL A 232 -15.61 17.80 10.07
C VAL A 232 -14.31 17.81 9.29
N LEU A 233 -14.08 16.84 8.39
CA LEU A 233 -12.85 16.76 7.60
C LEU A 233 -12.64 17.97 6.69
N GLN A 234 -13.73 18.49 6.13
CA GLN A 234 -13.70 19.70 5.30
C GLN A 234 -13.43 20.95 6.16
N ARG A 235 -14.20 21.17 7.23
CA ARG A 235 -14.09 22.34 8.12
C ARG A 235 -12.73 22.46 8.81
N LEU A 236 -12.10 21.33 9.12
CA LEU A 236 -10.80 21.28 9.80
C LEU A 236 -9.62 21.07 8.82
N ASN A 237 -9.82 21.32 7.53
CA ASN A 237 -8.77 21.28 6.50
C ASN A 237 -8.03 19.94 6.37
N CYS A 238 -8.59 18.83 6.87
CA CYS A 238 -8.00 17.50 6.69
C CYS A 238 -7.86 17.15 5.21
N VAL A 239 -8.82 17.63 4.40
CA VAL A 239 -8.88 17.42 2.95
C VAL A 239 -7.75 18.12 2.17
N GLU A 240 -7.08 19.13 2.72
CA GLU A 240 -5.95 19.79 2.03
C GLU A 240 -4.71 18.90 1.92
N CYS A 241 -4.52 18.03 2.92
CA CYS A 241 -3.46 17.03 2.92
C CYS A 241 -3.94 15.69 2.35
N HIS A 242 -5.17 15.28 2.66
CA HIS A 242 -5.68 13.94 2.38
C HIS A 242 -6.59 13.85 1.16
N SER A 243 -6.59 14.87 0.29
CA SER A 243 -7.31 14.85 -0.97
C SER A 243 -6.74 15.88 -1.95
N ASP A 244 -7.45 16.08 -3.05
CA ASP A 244 -7.17 16.98 -4.15
C ASP A 244 -7.71 18.42 -3.97
N LEU A 245 -8.24 18.74 -2.79
CA LEU A 245 -8.89 20.03 -2.53
C LEU A 245 -7.91 21.02 -1.88
N SER A 246 -7.60 22.13 -2.57
CA SER A 246 -6.72 23.18 -2.04
C SER A 246 -7.39 24.16 -1.07
N THR A 247 -8.72 24.16 -1.00
CA THR A 247 -9.54 25.03 -0.13
C THR A 247 -10.92 24.41 0.12
N VAL A 248 -11.53 24.78 1.24
CA VAL A 248 -12.90 24.37 1.61
C VAL A 248 -13.93 25.17 0.80
N PHE A 249 -14.03 24.94 -0.51
CA PHE A 249 -15.15 25.47 -1.27
C PHE A 249 -16.36 24.55 -1.14
N PRO A 250 -17.57 25.07 -0.89
CA PRO A 250 -18.77 24.25 -0.96
C PRO A 250 -18.89 23.69 -2.38
N ARG A 251 -19.14 22.37 -2.48
CA ARG A 251 -19.46 21.57 -3.69
C ARG A 251 -18.33 20.79 -4.38
N GLN A 252 -17.16 20.61 -3.76
CA GLN A 252 -16.16 19.67 -4.29
C GLN A 252 -16.17 18.35 -3.52
N ASN A 253 -16.08 17.23 -4.25
CA ASN A 253 -16.08 15.88 -3.71
C ASN A 253 -14.62 15.40 -3.60
N PRO A 254 -14.03 15.35 -2.39
CA PRO A 254 -12.65 14.92 -2.23
C PRO A 254 -12.44 13.49 -2.75
N THR A 255 -11.38 13.26 -3.52
CA THR A 255 -11.04 11.94 -4.07
C THR A 255 -10.49 10.99 -3.02
N PHE A 256 -9.87 11.53 -1.96
CA PHE A 256 -9.09 10.79 -0.96
C PHE A 256 -7.99 9.89 -1.55
N PHE A 257 -7.50 10.22 -2.74
CA PHE A 257 -6.31 9.60 -3.30
C PHE A 257 -5.05 10.02 -2.53
N ILE A 258 -3.93 9.42 -2.91
CA ILE A 258 -2.62 9.85 -2.45
C ILE A 258 -2.40 11.28 -2.99
N ALA A 259 -2.13 12.21 -2.09
CA ALA A 259 -1.99 13.61 -2.44
C ALA A 259 -0.58 14.12 -2.10
N ASP A 260 -0.10 15.02 -2.94
CA ASP A 260 0.92 15.99 -2.52
C ASP A 260 0.23 17.01 -1.59
N ASN A 261 0.97 17.69 -0.71
CA ASN A 261 0.34 18.72 0.11
C ASN A 261 -0.12 19.87 -0.81
N SER A 262 -1.45 20.02 -0.94
CA SER A 262 -2.09 20.87 -1.94
C SER A 262 -2.53 22.25 -1.40
N GLY A 263 -2.30 22.50 -0.11
CA GLY A 263 -2.57 23.79 0.55
C GLY A 263 -1.41 24.79 0.48
N GLU A 264 -1.33 25.73 1.43
CA GLU A 264 -0.30 26.77 1.49
C GLU A 264 1.14 26.24 1.69
N ASN A 265 1.28 24.97 2.10
CA ASN A 265 2.58 24.32 2.28
C ASN A 265 2.87 23.40 1.09
N THR A 266 3.56 23.92 0.08
CA THR A 266 3.87 23.21 -1.16
C THR A 266 4.95 22.15 -0.94
N GLY A 267 4.67 20.87 -1.20
CA GLY A 267 5.67 19.81 -1.15
C GLY A 267 5.10 18.39 -1.24
N ASN A 268 5.97 17.40 -1.47
CA ASN A 268 5.55 16.01 -1.63
C ASN A 268 5.29 15.28 -0.29
N GLY A 269 5.51 15.94 0.85
CA GLY A 269 5.31 15.35 2.17
C GLY A 269 5.02 16.37 3.25
N SER A 270 4.60 15.88 4.42
CA SER A 270 4.20 16.70 5.58
C SER A 270 4.63 16.02 6.88
N ASN A 271 4.85 16.80 7.93
CA ASN A 271 5.02 16.27 9.29
C ASN A 271 3.67 16.36 10.02
N ASN A 272 3.21 15.21 10.51
CA ASN A 272 1.93 15.04 11.21
C ASN A 272 2.02 15.35 12.72
N ALA A 273 3.05 16.05 13.17
CA ALA A 273 3.25 16.54 14.53
C ALA A 273 3.37 15.47 15.62
N LEU A 274 3.83 14.25 15.29
CA LEU A 274 3.94 13.15 16.25
C LEU A 274 4.93 13.46 17.39
N ASP A 275 6.15 13.85 17.02
CA ASP A 275 7.25 14.06 17.94
C ASP A 275 7.94 15.40 17.67
N GLU A 276 8.38 16.06 18.74
CA GLU A 276 9.28 17.21 18.66
C GLU A 276 10.72 16.75 18.33
N ASN A 277 11.13 15.63 18.93
CA ASN A 277 12.41 14.98 18.70
C ASN A 277 12.18 13.60 18.06
N TYR A 278 12.78 13.35 16.90
CA TYR A 278 12.54 12.16 16.08
C TYR A 278 13.85 11.59 15.56
N ALA A 279 13.95 10.27 15.53
CA ALA A 279 15.10 9.57 14.95
C ALA A 279 14.95 9.38 13.43
N ASP A 280 13.73 9.10 12.97
CA ASP A 280 13.42 8.94 11.55
C ASP A 280 13.18 10.31 10.90
N LYS A 281 14.08 10.72 10.02
CA LYS A 281 14.02 12.04 9.37
C LYS A 281 13.14 12.04 8.13
N GLY A 282 12.49 10.94 7.77
CA GLY A 282 11.60 10.84 6.62
C GLY A 282 12.28 11.24 5.32
N ILE A 283 11.66 12.15 4.56
CA ILE A 283 12.21 12.71 3.31
C ILE A 283 13.56 13.40 3.56
N GLY A 284 13.74 14.03 4.73
CA GLY A 284 14.97 14.70 5.13
C GLY A 284 16.21 13.80 5.21
N GLU A 285 16.05 12.48 5.30
CA GLU A 285 17.16 11.52 5.18
C GLU A 285 17.80 11.56 3.79
N LEU A 286 17.01 11.87 2.76
CA LEU A 286 17.44 11.87 1.37
C LEU A 286 17.94 13.25 0.94
N THR A 287 17.24 14.31 1.34
CA THR A 287 17.51 15.66 0.85
C THR A 287 18.53 16.41 1.71
N GLY A 288 18.65 16.08 2.99
CA GLY A 288 19.46 16.82 3.96
C GLY A 288 18.95 18.23 4.26
N LEU A 289 17.83 18.66 3.67
CA LEU A 289 17.29 20.01 3.84
C LEU A 289 16.54 20.11 5.17
N ALA A 290 16.68 21.25 5.84
CA ALA A 290 16.00 21.52 7.12
C ALA A 290 14.47 21.41 7.01
N LYS A 291 13.89 21.87 5.89
CA LYS A 291 12.44 21.86 5.62
C LYS A 291 11.83 20.47 5.42
N ASP A 292 12.65 19.46 5.14
CA ASP A 292 12.19 18.10 4.86
C ASP A 292 12.38 17.17 6.08
N GLN A 293 13.00 17.66 7.16
CA GLN A 293 13.25 16.85 8.35
C GLN A 293 11.93 16.41 8.99
N GLY A 294 11.77 15.10 9.17
CA GLY A 294 10.59 14.49 9.78
C GLY A 294 9.33 14.60 8.92
N THR A 295 9.42 14.90 7.62
CA THR A 295 8.26 14.91 6.72
C THR A 295 8.13 13.57 5.99
N PHE A 296 6.88 13.17 5.75
CA PHE A 296 6.54 11.90 5.11
C PHE A 296 5.47 12.06 4.04
N LYS A 297 5.43 11.12 3.10
CA LYS A 297 4.36 10.96 2.12
C LYS A 297 3.00 10.91 2.81
N ILE A 298 2.02 11.65 2.30
CA ILE A 298 0.65 11.61 2.81
C ILE A 298 -0.08 10.42 2.15
N PRO A 299 -0.55 9.42 2.92
CA PRO A 299 -1.23 8.26 2.37
C PRO A 299 -2.68 8.59 1.97
N THR A 300 -3.23 7.75 1.08
CA THR A 300 -4.68 7.67 0.81
C THR A 300 -5.46 7.39 2.11
N LEU A 301 -6.65 7.95 2.24
CA LEU A 301 -7.59 7.57 3.32
C LEU A 301 -8.60 6.50 2.89
N ARG A 302 -8.58 6.08 1.62
CA ARG A 302 -9.39 4.95 1.15
C ARG A 302 -8.96 3.67 1.86
N ASN A 303 -9.94 2.90 2.33
CA ASN A 303 -9.79 1.68 3.13
C ASN A 303 -9.09 1.87 4.50
N ILE A 304 -9.00 3.09 5.03
CA ILE A 304 -8.25 3.36 6.27
C ILE A 304 -8.72 2.50 7.46
N ASP A 305 -10.00 2.14 7.52
CA ASP A 305 -10.58 1.30 8.58
C ASP A 305 -9.93 -0.09 8.68
N LEU A 306 -9.30 -0.58 7.61
CA LEU A 306 -8.70 -1.91 7.53
C LEU A 306 -7.16 -1.92 7.62
N THR A 307 -6.55 -0.75 7.86
CA THR A 307 -5.10 -0.55 7.73
C THR A 307 -4.40 -0.22 9.05
N ALA A 308 -5.05 -0.51 10.18
CA ALA A 308 -4.39 -0.41 11.46
C ALA A 308 -3.16 -1.35 11.53
N PRO A 309 -2.09 -0.97 12.25
CA PRO A 309 -1.93 0.29 12.97
C PRO A 309 -1.48 1.44 12.06
N TYR A 310 -1.62 2.67 12.56
CA TYR A 310 -1.50 3.91 11.79
C TYR A 310 -0.18 4.65 12.03
N MET A 311 0.10 5.58 11.11
CA MET A 311 1.32 6.39 10.98
C MET A 311 2.51 5.60 10.42
N HIS A 312 3.61 6.30 10.12
CA HIS A 312 4.79 5.69 9.50
C HIS A 312 5.46 4.63 10.38
N ASP A 313 5.19 4.63 11.69
CA ASP A 313 5.75 3.72 12.68
C ASP A 313 4.70 2.85 13.37
N GLY A 314 3.44 2.89 12.93
CA GLY A 314 2.38 2.03 13.46
C GLY A 314 2.07 2.23 14.95
N ARG A 315 2.34 3.41 15.53
CA ARG A 315 2.17 3.62 16.98
C ARG A 315 0.71 3.69 17.45
N PHE A 316 -0.22 4.05 16.55
CA PHE A 316 -1.64 4.14 16.89
C PHE A 316 -2.40 2.91 16.39
N LYS A 317 -3.11 2.24 17.27
CA LYS A 317 -3.86 1.01 16.99
C LYS A 317 -5.26 1.29 16.46
N THR A 318 -5.81 2.47 16.74
CA THR A 318 -7.20 2.79 16.38
C THR A 318 -7.33 4.18 15.78
N LEU A 319 -8.40 4.40 15.00
CA LEU A 319 -8.73 5.73 14.47
C LEU A 319 -9.03 6.71 15.61
N GLU A 320 -9.53 6.24 16.75
CA GLU A 320 -9.75 7.06 17.94
C GLU A 320 -8.43 7.65 18.47
N GLU A 321 -7.35 6.87 18.51
CA GLU A 321 -6.02 7.34 18.90
C GLU A 321 -5.46 8.35 17.87
N VAL A 322 -5.65 8.09 16.58
CA VAL A 322 -5.29 9.03 15.50
C VAL A 322 -6.01 10.35 15.65
N MET A 323 -7.33 10.31 15.86
CA MET A 323 -8.14 11.51 16.01
C MET A 323 -7.84 12.26 17.32
N GLU A 324 -7.50 11.54 18.39
CA GLU A 324 -7.05 12.14 19.64
C GLU A 324 -5.70 12.86 19.49
N HIS A 325 -4.79 12.28 18.71
CA HIS A 325 -3.53 12.94 18.35
C HIS A 325 -3.76 14.29 17.67
N TYR A 326 -4.61 14.33 16.64
CA TYR A 326 -4.94 15.61 15.99
C TYR A 326 -5.74 16.56 16.89
N ARG A 327 -6.50 16.05 17.86
CA ARG A 327 -7.27 16.88 18.80
C ARG A 327 -6.39 17.60 19.82
N VAL A 328 -5.47 16.88 20.47
CA VAL A 328 -4.68 17.41 21.60
C VAL A 328 -3.22 16.93 21.66
N GLY A 329 -2.83 15.95 20.83
CA GLY A 329 -1.51 15.31 20.86
C GLY A 329 -0.45 15.98 20.00
N ALA A 330 -0.85 16.79 19.01
CA ALA A 330 0.05 17.40 18.04
C ALA A 330 1.14 18.27 18.71
N LYS A 331 2.40 17.93 18.45
CA LYS A 331 3.57 18.59 19.00
C LYS A 331 3.98 19.83 18.19
N ALA A 332 4.79 20.67 18.82
CA ALA A 332 5.51 21.70 18.09
C ALA A 332 6.59 21.03 17.22
N HIS A 333 6.61 21.37 15.94
CA HIS A 333 7.63 20.89 15.01
C HIS A 333 7.81 21.94 13.89
N PRO A 334 9.05 22.30 13.49
CA PRO A 334 9.28 23.35 12.49
C PRO A 334 8.67 23.04 11.12
N ASN A 335 8.60 21.77 10.73
CA ASN A 335 8.02 21.33 9.46
C ASN A 335 6.60 20.75 9.60
N ARG A 336 5.92 21.01 10.74
CA ARG A 336 4.53 20.56 10.94
C ARG A 336 3.66 21.03 9.77
N GLY A 337 2.74 20.18 9.31
CA GLY A 337 1.72 20.58 8.35
C GLY A 337 1.02 21.86 8.82
N ILE A 338 0.93 22.86 7.94
CA ILE A 338 0.43 24.20 8.31
C ILE A 338 -1.02 24.16 8.79
N GLN A 339 -1.77 23.18 8.31
CA GLN A 339 -3.15 22.91 8.70
C GLN A 339 -3.27 22.48 10.16
N ILE A 340 -2.24 21.83 10.71
CA ILE A 340 -2.26 21.27 12.07
C ILE A 340 -1.90 22.40 13.05
N PRO A 341 -2.81 22.81 13.96
CA PRO A 341 -2.49 23.81 14.96
C PRO A 341 -1.48 23.27 15.98
N ASN A 342 -0.73 24.17 16.62
CA ASN A 342 0.15 23.77 17.73
C ASN A 342 -0.69 23.27 18.92
N GLY A 343 -0.44 22.05 19.40
CA GLY A 343 -1.28 21.43 20.42
C GLY A 343 -2.58 20.82 19.89
N GLY A 344 -2.79 20.79 18.56
CA GLY A 344 -3.94 20.16 17.90
C GLY A 344 -5.17 21.06 17.82
N TYR A 345 -6.26 20.52 17.27
CA TYR A 345 -7.55 21.20 17.08
C TYR A 345 -8.36 21.33 18.39
N LYS A 346 -7.69 21.60 19.52
CA LYS A 346 -8.32 21.63 20.84
C LYS A 346 -9.48 22.63 20.87
N GLY A 347 -10.69 22.13 21.14
CA GLY A 347 -11.93 22.91 21.17
C GLY A 347 -12.67 22.98 19.83
N SER A 348 -11.97 22.88 18.69
CA SER A 348 -12.57 22.86 17.34
C SER A 348 -12.88 21.44 16.82
N LEU A 349 -12.17 20.45 17.35
CA LEU A 349 -12.46 19.02 17.20
C LEU A 349 -13.00 18.50 18.54
N THR A 350 -14.33 18.42 18.67
CA THR A 350 -14.99 17.87 19.86
C THR A 350 -14.98 16.34 19.86
N GLU A 351 -15.33 15.69 20.98
CA GLU A 351 -15.50 14.22 21.00
C GLU A 351 -16.59 13.76 20.02
N THR A 352 -17.67 14.53 19.90
CA THR A 352 -18.71 14.28 18.89
C THR A 352 -18.14 14.40 17.48
N ASP A 353 -17.34 15.42 17.20
CA ASP A 353 -16.68 15.57 15.89
C ASP A 353 -15.72 14.41 15.60
N LYS A 354 -14.96 13.91 16.60
CA LYS A 354 -14.12 12.70 16.45
C LYS A 354 -14.96 11.50 16.03
N ALA A 355 -16.04 11.21 16.77
CA ALA A 355 -16.92 10.10 16.45
C ALA A 355 -17.56 10.24 15.05
N ASN A 356 -17.94 11.47 14.67
CA ASN A 356 -18.47 11.77 13.35
C ASN A 356 -17.43 11.51 12.24
N ALA A 357 -16.21 12.05 12.42
CA ALA A 357 -15.12 11.88 11.45
C ALA A 357 -14.77 10.40 11.27
N ILE A 358 -14.68 9.62 12.36
CA ILE A 358 -14.42 8.17 12.29
C ILE A 358 -15.55 7.46 11.54
N ALA A 359 -16.82 7.78 11.83
CA ALA A 359 -17.94 7.22 11.10
C ALA A 359 -17.85 7.50 9.59
N PHE A 360 -17.45 8.72 9.20
CA PHE A 360 -17.19 9.05 7.81
C PHE A 360 -16.01 8.28 7.21
N LEU A 361 -14.87 8.18 7.89
CA LEU A 361 -13.69 7.47 7.40
C LEU A 361 -14.00 6.01 7.08
N LYS A 362 -14.87 5.36 7.85
CA LYS A 362 -15.36 3.99 7.59
C LYS A 362 -16.16 3.87 6.29
N THR A 363 -16.76 4.96 5.80
CA THR A 363 -17.46 4.97 4.51
C THR A 363 -16.50 4.90 3.31
N LEU A 364 -15.20 5.13 3.52
CA LEU A 364 -14.15 5.06 2.50
C LEU A 364 -13.63 3.64 2.25
N THR A 365 -14.21 2.64 2.91
CA THR A 365 -13.84 1.23 2.75
C THR A 365 -14.60 0.59 1.59
N ASP A 366 -13.86 0.04 0.64
CA ASP A 366 -14.38 -0.77 -0.47
C ASP A 366 -14.30 -2.25 -0.12
N GLN A 367 -15.45 -2.81 0.26
CA GLN A 367 -15.56 -4.20 0.71
C GLN A 367 -15.26 -5.22 -0.40
N SER A 368 -15.45 -4.83 -1.66
CA SER A 368 -15.28 -5.75 -2.80
C SER A 368 -13.81 -6.03 -3.11
N LEU A 369 -12.92 -5.07 -2.86
CA LEU A 369 -11.51 -5.15 -3.22
C LEU A 369 -10.78 -6.32 -2.53
N PHE A 370 -11.08 -6.57 -1.27
CA PHE A 370 -10.33 -7.53 -0.46
C PHE A 370 -10.88 -8.96 -0.49
N ILE A 371 -11.97 -9.20 -1.20
CA ILE A 371 -12.49 -10.55 -1.49
C ILE A 371 -12.44 -10.88 -2.99
N ASP A 372 -12.04 -9.94 -3.85
CA ASP A 372 -12.00 -10.14 -5.30
C ASP A 372 -10.95 -11.20 -5.65
N PRO A 373 -11.35 -12.33 -6.29
CA PRO A 373 -10.42 -13.37 -6.74
C PRO A 373 -9.37 -12.88 -7.72
N LYS A 374 -9.59 -11.73 -8.37
CA LYS A 374 -8.60 -11.09 -9.23
C LYS A 374 -7.32 -10.72 -8.48
N PHE A 375 -7.41 -10.39 -7.20
CA PHE A 375 -6.26 -9.97 -6.41
C PHE A 375 -5.81 -10.99 -5.36
N SER A 376 -6.43 -12.16 -5.29
CA SER A 376 -6.13 -13.18 -4.28
C SER A 376 -4.85 -13.98 -4.56
N ASN A 377 -4.39 -14.76 -3.59
CA ASN A 377 -3.23 -15.64 -3.75
C ASN A 377 -3.51 -16.72 -4.82
N PRO A 378 -2.72 -16.80 -5.92
CA PRO A 378 -2.90 -17.84 -6.94
C PRO A 378 -2.23 -19.19 -6.59
N PHE A 379 -1.55 -19.32 -5.44
CA PHE A 379 -0.88 -20.57 -5.01
C PHE A 379 -1.68 -21.36 -3.96
N GLN A 380 -3.01 -21.20 -3.95
CA GLN A 380 -3.90 -21.88 -3.00
C GLN A 380 -4.34 -23.25 -3.47
#